data_AF-A0A7C2ECE7-F1
#
_entry.id   AF-A0A7C2ECE7-F1
#
_cell.length_a   1.000
_cell.length_b   1.000
_cell.length_c   1.000
_cell.angle_alpha   90.00
_cell.angle_beta   90.00
_cell.angle_gamma   90.00
#
_symmetry.space_group_name_H-M   'P 1'
#
loop_
_entity.id
_entity.type
_entity.pdbx_description
1 polymer ?
#
loop_
_entity_poly.entity_id
_entity_poly.type
_entity_poly.pdbx_seq_one_letter_code
_entity_poly.pdbx_strand_id
1 'polypeptide(L)'
;MTKRCRKCGEEKYQDDQGQWFCPDCILGEVDPAFLDEEGDDRGELKRPYVLEPPTKQISIRLPVTDLELAKQIAKRKGIPKYQTYIKTLLHKALVKESGHD
;
A
#
# COMPACT_ATOMS: atom_id res chain seq x y z
N MET A 1 9.43 20.56 9.65
CA MET A 1 10.65 20.02 10.32
C MET A 1 11.22 18.94 9.43
N THR A 2 12.33 19.20 8.73
CA THR A 2 12.98 18.19 7.88
C THR A 2 13.76 17.21 8.77
N LYS A 3 13.50 15.91 8.62
CA LYS A 3 14.25 14.85 9.32
C LYS A 3 15.39 14.41 8.42
N ARG A 4 16.63 14.43 8.90
CA ARG A 4 17.77 13.89 8.16
C ARG A 4 17.95 12.41 8.44
N CYS A 5 18.39 11.66 7.44
CA CYS A 5 18.67 10.25 7.58
C CYS A 5 19.97 10.00 8.35
N ARG A 6 19.96 9.01 9.26
CA ARG A 6 21.16 8.64 10.03
C ARG A 6 22.21 7.89 9.22
N LYS A 7 21.84 7.32 8.05
CA LYS A 7 22.71 6.48 7.19
C LYS A 7 23.32 7.29 6.03
N CYS A 8 22.51 8.07 5.32
CA CYS A 8 22.93 8.87 4.15
C CYS A 8 23.18 10.36 4.48
N GLY A 9 22.66 10.89 5.60
CA GLY A 9 22.70 12.33 5.91
C GLY A 9 21.66 13.17 5.16
N GLU A 10 21.09 12.63 4.07
CA GLU A 10 20.10 13.29 3.21
C GLU A 10 18.76 13.58 3.91
N GLU A 11 18.01 14.52 3.36
CA GLU A 11 16.64 14.82 3.80
C GLU A 11 15.73 13.60 3.60
N LYS A 12 15.02 13.23 4.67
CA LYS A 12 13.97 12.22 4.60
C LYS A 12 12.72 12.83 4.01
N TYR A 13 12.04 12.04 3.20
CA TYR A 13 10.74 12.36 2.65
C TYR A 13 9.68 11.66 3.49
N GLN A 14 8.52 12.31 3.63
CA GLN A 14 7.37 11.74 4.30
C GLN A 14 6.39 11.25 3.24
N ASP A 15 5.98 9.99 3.31
CA ASP A 15 4.94 9.47 2.43
C ASP A 15 3.55 9.98 2.82
N ASP A 16 2.55 9.61 2.02
CA ASP A 16 1.13 9.91 2.22
C ASP A 16 0.54 9.28 3.51
N GLN A 17 1.31 8.40 4.17
CA GLN A 17 0.95 7.76 5.44
C GLN A 17 1.70 8.36 6.63
N GLY A 18 2.49 9.41 6.41
CA GLY A 18 3.22 10.10 7.45
C GLY A 18 4.53 9.41 7.86
N GLN A 19 4.96 8.36 7.16
CA GLN A 19 6.18 7.61 7.45
C GLN A 19 7.38 8.25 6.73
N TRP A 20 8.49 8.40 7.46
CA TRP A 20 9.69 9.08 6.95
C TRP A 20 10.71 8.09 6.39
N PHE A 21 11.15 8.29 5.14
CA PHE A 21 12.12 7.44 4.44
C PHE A 21 13.27 8.25 3.78
N CYS A 22 14.47 7.68 3.60
CA CYS A 22 15.57 8.29 2.81
C CYS A 22 15.56 7.65 1.41
N PRO A 23 15.29 8.41 0.34
CA PRO A 23 15.30 7.91 -1.04
C PRO A 23 16.62 7.23 -1.41
N ASP A 24 17.76 7.83 -1.04
CA ASP A 24 19.08 7.29 -1.44
C ASP A 24 19.44 5.99 -0.72
N CYS A 25 19.00 5.83 0.53
CA CYS A 25 19.19 4.57 1.26
C CYS A 25 18.33 3.44 0.71
N ILE A 26 17.20 3.76 0.08
CA ILE A 26 16.34 2.76 -0.57
C ILE A 26 17.02 2.28 -1.86
N LEU A 27 17.60 3.18 -2.65
CA LEU A 27 18.30 2.82 -3.89
C LEU A 27 19.48 1.86 -3.66
N GLY A 28 20.20 2.00 -2.56
CA GLY A 28 21.27 1.07 -2.17
C GLY A 28 20.79 -0.32 -1.69
N GLU A 29 19.47 -0.52 -1.54
CA GLU A 29 18.84 -1.79 -1.17
C GLU A 29 18.09 -2.45 -2.35
N VAL A 30 18.05 -1.79 -3.52
CA VAL A 30 17.50 -2.33 -4.76
C VAL A 30 18.55 -3.23 -5.41
N ASP A 31 18.13 -4.42 -5.85
CA ASP A 31 19.01 -5.32 -6.61
C ASP A 31 19.39 -4.63 -7.93
N PRO A 32 20.69 -4.47 -8.28
CA PRO A 32 21.09 -3.88 -9.55
C PRO A 32 20.47 -4.57 -10.76
N ALA A 33 20.21 -5.88 -10.67
CA ALA A 33 19.55 -6.65 -11.72
C ALA A 33 18.07 -6.24 -11.94
N PHE A 34 17.44 -5.54 -10.99
CA PHE A 34 16.12 -4.96 -11.18
C PHE A 34 16.14 -3.71 -12.08
N LEU A 35 17.28 -3.01 -12.16
CA LEU A 35 17.44 -1.78 -12.94
C LEU A 35 18.07 -2.03 -14.33
N ASP A 36 18.42 -3.28 -14.62
CA ASP A 36 19.03 -3.68 -15.89
C ASP A 36 17.93 -3.98 -16.92
N GLU A 37 17.66 -3.00 -17.80
CA GLU A 37 16.64 -3.09 -18.84
C GLU A 37 17.02 -4.04 -20.00
N GLU A 38 18.26 -4.54 -20.04
CA GLU A 38 18.76 -5.47 -21.07
C GLU A 38 18.65 -6.96 -20.65
N GLY A 39 18.30 -7.24 -19.38
CA GLY A 39 18.12 -8.59 -18.86
C GLY A 39 16.68 -9.13 -18.96
N ASP A 40 16.51 -10.41 -19.33
CA ASP A 40 15.19 -11.09 -19.36
C ASP A 40 14.64 -11.42 -17.95
N ASP A 41 15.53 -11.48 -16.95
CA ASP A 41 15.17 -11.69 -15.55
C ASP A 41 14.77 -10.36 -14.92
N ARG A 42 13.46 -10.17 -14.70
CA ARG A 42 12.97 -9.12 -13.80
C ARG A 42 13.44 -9.48 -12.39
N GLY A 43 14.64 -9.05 -11.99
CA GLY A 43 15.22 -9.36 -10.69
C GLY A 43 14.19 -9.17 -9.55
N GLU A 44 14.33 -9.94 -8.46
CA GLU A 44 13.40 -9.82 -7.33
C GLU A 44 13.71 -8.57 -6.51
N LEU A 45 12.74 -7.65 -6.41
CA LEU A 45 12.75 -6.63 -5.38
C LEU A 45 12.74 -7.31 -4.01
N LYS A 46 13.88 -7.32 -3.31
CA LYS A 46 14.02 -7.88 -1.96
C LYS A 46 13.04 -7.27 -0.95
N ARG A 47 12.45 -6.11 -1.26
CA ARG A 47 11.40 -5.47 -0.48
C ARG A 47 10.37 -4.80 -1.41
N PRO A 48 9.09 -5.21 -1.39
CA PRO A 48 8.00 -4.41 -1.99
C PRO A 48 7.64 -3.17 -1.15
N TYR A 49 8.50 -2.76 -0.22
CA TYR A 49 8.14 -1.95 0.95
C TYR A 49 8.64 -0.50 0.84
N VAL A 50 7.86 0.33 0.15
CA VAL A 50 7.64 1.72 0.57
C VAL A 50 6.16 2.09 0.47
N LEU A 51 5.35 1.39 -0.32
CA LEU A 51 4.00 1.87 -0.67
C LEU A 51 2.83 1.08 -0.08
N GLU A 52 3.05 -0.14 0.41
CA GLU A 52 1.95 -0.94 0.99
C GLU A 52 1.94 -0.89 2.52
N PRO A 53 0.87 -0.34 3.15
CA PRO A 53 0.77 -0.30 4.61
C PRO A 53 0.77 -1.73 5.16
N PRO A 54 1.42 -1.97 6.31
CA PRO A 54 1.43 -3.29 6.94
C PRO A 54 -0.01 -3.76 7.20
N THR A 55 -0.33 -4.98 6.76
CA THR A 55 -1.67 -5.56 6.92
C THR A 55 -1.69 -6.62 8.01
N LYS A 56 -2.83 -6.74 8.70
CA LYS A 56 -3.08 -7.79 9.70
C LYS A 56 -4.29 -8.61 9.28
N GLN A 57 -4.15 -9.93 9.30
CA GLN A 57 -5.27 -10.83 9.04
C GLN A 57 -6.25 -10.79 10.22
N ILE A 58 -7.51 -10.54 9.92
CA ILE A 58 -8.60 -10.53 10.90
C ILE A 58 -9.78 -11.34 10.36
N SER A 59 -10.59 -11.89 11.27
CA SER A 59 -11.86 -12.51 10.94
C SER A 59 -13.00 -11.59 11.38
N ILE A 60 -13.90 -11.25 10.45
CA ILE A 60 -15.09 -10.42 10.71
C ILE A 60 -16.32 -11.22 10.27
N ARG A 61 -17.38 -11.20 11.08
CA ARG A 61 -18.68 -11.77 10.71
C ARG A 61 -19.50 -10.69 9.99
N LEU A 62 -19.98 -11.03 8.80
CA LEU A 62 -20.87 -10.17 8.00
C LEU A 62 -22.15 -10.95 7.68
N PRO A 63 -23.32 -10.27 7.62
CA PRO A 63 -24.54 -10.89 7.11
C PRO A 63 -24.35 -11.40 5.69
N VAL A 64 -24.93 -12.56 5.39
CA VAL A 64 -24.87 -13.16 4.04
C VAL A 64 -25.50 -12.23 2.99
N THR A 65 -26.58 -11.55 3.36
CA THR A 65 -27.26 -10.54 2.52
C THR A 65 -26.33 -9.43 2.07
N ASP A 66 -25.49 -8.95 2.99
CA ASP A 66 -24.58 -7.83 2.72
C ASP A 66 -23.41 -8.26 1.85
N LEU A 67 -22.94 -9.50 2.03
CA LEU A 67 -21.92 -10.11 1.16
C LEU A 67 -22.43 -10.25 -0.28
N GLU A 68 -23.67 -10.73 -0.46
CA GLU A 68 -24.27 -10.83 -1.79
C GLU A 68 -24.47 -9.46 -2.44
N LEU A 69 -24.94 -8.47 -1.68
CA LEU A 69 -25.05 -7.09 -2.15
C LEU A 69 -23.69 -6.52 -2.56
N ALA A 70 -22.65 -6.74 -1.76
CA ALA A 70 -21.28 -6.31 -2.06
C ALA A 70 -20.74 -6.95 -3.34
N LYS A 71 -21.01 -8.25 -3.57
CA LYS A 71 -20.65 -8.94 -4.83
C LYS A 71 -21.34 -8.31 -6.03
N GLN A 72 -22.64 -8.03 -5.95
CA GLN A 72 -23.39 -7.41 -7.02
C GLN A 72 -22.88 -6.00 -7.35
N ILE A 73 -22.59 -5.19 -6.33
CA ILE A 73 -22.04 -3.84 -6.52
C ILE A 73 -20.63 -3.89 -7.09
N ALA A 74 -19.76 -4.77 -6.58
CA ALA A 74 -18.41 -4.96 -7.10
C ALA A 74 -18.44 -5.31 -8.60
N LYS A 75 -19.29 -6.26 -9.00
CA LYS A 75 -19.48 -6.65 -10.40
C LYS A 75 -19.92 -5.46 -11.26
N ARG A 76 -20.91 -4.68 -10.79
CA ARG A 76 -21.38 -3.47 -11.50
C ARG A 76 -20.30 -2.39 -11.64
N LYS A 77 -19.38 -2.30 -10.67
CA LYS A 77 -18.25 -1.34 -10.67
C LYS A 77 -17.00 -1.86 -11.39
N GLY A 78 -17.03 -3.08 -11.97
CA GLY A 78 -15.87 -3.69 -12.60
C GLY A 78 -14.77 -4.12 -11.61
N ILE A 79 -15.09 -4.23 -10.31
CA ILE A 79 -14.14 -4.66 -9.29
C ILE A 79 -14.13 -6.20 -9.25
N PRO A 80 -12.98 -6.86 -9.50
CA PRO A 80 -12.92 -8.31 -9.70
C PRO A 80 -13.20 -9.12 -8.43
N LYS A 81 -12.95 -8.56 -7.24
CA LYS A 81 -13.17 -9.23 -5.94
C LYS A 81 -14.03 -8.36 -5.02
N TYR A 82 -15.11 -8.93 -4.51
CA TYR A 82 -16.00 -8.22 -3.56
C TYR A 82 -15.26 -7.78 -2.28
N GLN A 83 -14.24 -8.53 -1.86
CA GLN A 83 -13.39 -8.20 -0.71
C GLN A 83 -12.66 -6.87 -0.89
N THR A 84 -12.17 -6.58 -2.11
CA THR A 84 -11.54 -5.30 -2.43
C THR A 84 -12.52 -4.17 -2.25
N TYR A 85 -13.77 -4.35 -2.72
CA TYR A 85 -14.82 -3.35 -2.55
C TYR A 85 -15.14 -3.09 -1.07
N ILE A 86 -15.27 -4.15 -0.26
CA ILE A 86 -15.50 -4.03 1.19
C ILE A 86 -14.33 -3.31 1.87
N LYS A 87 -13.07 -3.64 1.53
CA LYS A 87 -11.88 -2.97 2.07
C LYS A 87 -11.90 -1.47 1.79
N THR A 88 -12.24 -1.08 0.55
CA THR A 88 -12.33 0.34 0.16
C THR A 88 -13.44 1.07 0.91
N LEU A 89 -14.62 0.45 1.07
CA LEU A 89 -15.71 1.04 1.84
C LEU A 89 -15.32 1.29 3.30
N LEU A 90 -14.71 0.29 3.94
CA LEU A 90 -14.25 0.40 5.33
C LEU A 90 -13.21 1.51 5.47
N HIS A 91 -12.23 1.57 4.57
CA HIS A 91 -11.21 2.61 4.59
C HIS A 91 -11.84 4.01 4.45
N LYS A 92 -12.73 4.22 3.47
CA LYS A 92 -13.42 5.50 3.28
C LYS A 92 -14.24 5.92 4.49
N ALA A 93 -14.94 4.97 5.11
CA ALA A 93 -15.69 5.25 6.33
C ALA A 93 -14.74 5.70 7.46
N LEU A 94 -13.63 4.99 7.68
CA LEU A 94 -12.66 5.37 8.71
C LEU A 94 -12.01 6.73 8.46
N VAL A 95 -11.63 7.04 7.21
CA VAL A 95 -11.08 8.35 6.83
C VAL A 95 -12.08 9.46 7.14
N LYS A 96 -13.34 9.27 6.73
CA LYS A 96 -14.42 10.22 7.00
C LYS A 96 -14.63 10.47 8.51
N GLU A 97 -14.66 9.40 9.32
CA GLU A 97 -14.82 9.52 10.77
C GLU A 97 -13.58 10.14 11.46
N SER A 98 -12.40 10.00 10.85
CA SER A 98 -11.15 10.55 11.40
C SER A 98 -10.97 12.06 11.15
N GLY A 99 -11.90 12.71 10.44
CA GLY A 99 -11.83 14.15 10.13
C GLY A 99 -10.67 14.56 9.23
N HIS A 100 -9.99 13.60 8.59
CA HIS A 100 -9.03 13.86 7.51
C HIS A 100 -9.82 13.96 6.19
N ASP A 101 -10.25 15.18 5.85
CA ASP A 101 -10.70 15.56 4.49
C ASP A 101 -9.54 16.23 3.74
#